data_AF-X1EHX0-F1
#
_entry.id   AF-X1EHX0-F1
#
_cell.length_a   1.000
_cell.length_b   1.000
_cell.length_c   1.000
_cell.angle_alpha   90.00
_cell.angle_beta   90.00
_cell.angle_gamma   90.00
#
_symmetry.space_group_name_H-M   'P 1'
#
loop_
_entity.id
_entity.type
_entity.pdbx_description
1 polymer ?
#
loop_
_entity_poly.entity_id
_entity_poly.type
_entity_poly.pdbx_seq_one_letter_code
_entity_poly.pdbx_strand_id
1 'polypeptide(L)'
;HYKAYDGNTTDDTTHIQTWESIRKITGHSDFIYVADSKLCTRKQMKHITKEGGKLICVLPKTRKEIRLFKDWIQSHNPAWEELLRKPGYGESKGKFNVYWGIESPIASSEKDRIIWILSSERKEQDEHTRQRRMRKTIVELACLKEKTGKRRLKTEEQIRKAVTAVFKKHKSEAWFDWDLIVNEVELIKQEGRGRPGKNTEYIRVTKQIWTFEASLNDTKIQSDAAYDGIFPLITNISSKYLPMKSVLLKYKY
;
A
#
# COMPACT_ATOMS: atom_id res chain seq x y z
N HIS A 1 21.72 -26.87 -0.38
CA HIS A 1 20.45 -27.61 -0.37
C HIS A 1 19.34 -26.72 -0.94
N TYR A 2 18.87 -27.01 -2.15
CA TYR A 2 17.72 -26.35 -2.77
C TYR A 2 16.54 -27.33 -2.70
N LYS A 3 15.43 -26.91 -2.09
CA LYS A 3 14.16 -27.64 -2.12
C LYS A 3 13.13 -26.74 -2.79
N ALA A 4 12.76 -27.07 -4.02
CA ALA A 4 11.56 -26.54 -4.64
C ALA A 4 10.36 -27.35 -4.12
N TYR A 5 9.34 -26.66 -3.61
CA TYR A 5 8.06 -27.26 -3.25
C TYR A 5 6.99 -26.72 -4.21
N ASP A 6 6.10 -27.61 -4.67
CA ASP A 6 4.98 -27.27 -5.53
C ASP A 6 4.01 -26.29 -4.85
N GLY A 7 3.49 -25.36 -5.66
CA GLY A 7 2.93 -24.07 -5.26
C GLY A 7 1.58 -24.06 -4.54
N ASN A 8 1.35 -24.91 -3.54
CA ASN A 8 0.16 -24.79 -2.69
C ASN A 8 0.32 -25.21 -1.21
N THR A 9 1.55 -25.24 -0.68
CA THR A 9 1.74 -25.33 0.77
C THR A 9 1.96 -23.92 1.33
N THR A 10 1.13 -23.49 2.28
CA THR A 10 1.31 -22.20 2.95
C THR A 10 2.71 -22.14 3.59
N ASP A 11 3.58 -21.29 3.05
CA ASP A 11 5.01 -21.16 3.41
C ASP A 11 5.28 -20.81 4.89
N ASP A 12 4.25 -20.52 5.69
CA ASP A 12 4.37 -20.10 7.09
C ASP A 12 4.95 -21.19 8.03
N THR A 13 5.25 -22.39 7.55
CA THR A 13 5.83 -23.47 8.37
C THR A 13 7.26 -23.87 7.99
N THR A 14 7.81 -23.36 6.88
CA THR A 14 9.09 -23.84 6.36
C THR A 14 10.31 -23.12 6.95
N HIS A 15 10.17 -21.87 7.42
CA HIS A 15 11.33 -21.13 7.94
C HIS A 15 12.02 -21.78 9.14
N ILE A 16 11.27 -22.39 10.07
CA ILE A 16 11.87 -23.14 11.19
C ILE A 16 12.67 -24.33 10.67
N GLN A 17 12.09 -25.10 9.73
CA GLN A 17 12.75 -26.28 9.17
C GLN A 17 14.03 -25.89 8.41
N THR A 18 13.97 -24.80 7.64
CA THR A 18 15.12 -24.25 6.91
C THR A 18 16.20 -23.80 7.87
N TRP A 19 15.84 -23.04 8.91
CA TRP A 19 16.79 -22.56 9.92
C TRP A 19 17.46 -23.71 10.69
N GLU A 20 16.69 -24.72 11.13
CA GLU A 20 17.23 -25.91 11.78
C GLU A 20 18.14 -26.72 10.86
N SER A 21 17.80 -26.82 9.58
CA SER A 21 18.66 -27.50 8.59
C SER A 21 19.99 -26.77 8.44
N ILE A 22 19.97 -25.44 8.37
CA ILE A 22 21.20 -24.63 8.32
C ILE A 22 22.00 -24.82 9.61
N ARG A 23 21.37 -24.72 10.78
CA ARG A 23 22.03 -24.96 12.09
C ARG A 23 22.71 -26.33 12.16
N LYS A 24 22.06 -27.39 11.66
CA LYS A 24 22.65 -28.73 11.59
C LYS A 24 23.87 -28.79 10.68
N ILE A 25 23.83 -28.08 9.55
CA ILE A 25 24.94 -28.05 8.57
C ILE A 25 26.12 -27.22 9.11
N THR A 26 25.85 -26.07 9.71
CA THR A 26 26.89 -25.16 10.24
C THR A 26 27.45 -25.63 11.58
N GLY A 27 26.68 -26.42 12.34
CA GLY A 27 27.06 -26.88 13.68
C GLY A 27 26.90 -25.82 14.78
N HIS A 28 26.41 -24.62 14.45
CA HIS A 28 26.20 -23.52 15.40
C HIS A 28 24.94 -22.70 15.02
N SER A 29 24.34 -22.01 15.99
CA SER A 29 23.11 -21.23 15.79
C SER A 29 23.32 -19.71 15.64
N ASP A 30 24.52 -19.19 15.88
CA ASP A 30 24.77 -17.75 15.99
C ASP A 30 24.90 -17.00 14.64
N PHE A 31 24.61 -17.67 13.52
CA PHE A 31 24.51 -17.07 12.19
C PHE A 31 23.28 -16.15 12.10
N ILE A 32 23.36 -15.16 11.21
CA ILE A 32 22.26 -14.22 10.96
C ILE A 32 21.38 -14.78 9.84
N TYR A 33 20.17 -15.17 10.19
CA TYR A 33 19.17 -15.65 9.27
C TYR A 33 18.37 -14.49 8.69
N VAL A 34 18.54 -14.24 7.39
CA VAL A 34 17.86 -13.16 6.66
C VAL A 34 16.72 -13.77 5.84
N ALA A 35 15.51 -13.24 5.98
CA ALA A 35 14.34 -13.76 5.27
C ALA A 35 13.31 -12.67 4.93
N ASP A 36 12.35 -13.04 4.08
CA ASP A 36 11.21 -12.18 3.77
C ASP A 36 10.21 -12.06 4.95
N SER A 37 9.14 -11.27 4.76
CA SER A 37 8.17 -10.97 5.80
C SER A 37 7.42 -12.19 6.37
N LYS A 38 7.40 -13.32 5.66
CA LYS A 38 6.80 -14.58 6.14
C LYS A 38 7.53 -15.16 7.35
N LEU A 39 8.80 -14.78 7.57
CA LEU A 39 9.51 -15.12 8.81
C LEU A 39 8.94 -14.39 10.04
N CYS A 40 8.29 -13.25 9.83
CA CYS A 40 7.89 -12.33 10.91
C CYS A 40 6.61 -12.79 11.63
N THR A 41 6.57 -14.06 12.04
CA THR A 41 5.53 -14.62 12.91
C THR A 41 6.09 -14.84 14.31
N ARG A 42 5.23 -14.67 15.32
CA ARG A 42 5.59 -14.92 16.73
C ARG A 42 6.22 -16.29 16.94
N LYS A 43 5.65 -17.32 16.31
CA LYS A 43 6.10 -18.70 16.46
C LYS A 43 7.52 -18.90 15.93
N GLN A 44 7.78 -18.46 14.70
CA GLN A 44 9.07 -18.67 14.05
C GLN A 44 10.17 -17.81 14.69
N MET A 45 9.91 -16.52 14.92
CA MET A 45 10.89 -15.62 15.54
C MET A 45 11.25 -16.10 16.95
N LYS A 46 10.25 -16.47 17.76
CA LYS A 46 10.48 -17.00 19.12
C LYS A 46 11.28 -18.31 19.08
N HIS A 47 11.02 -19.19 18.11
CA HIS A 47 11.80 -20.42 17.94
C HIS A 47 13.27 -20.12 17.69
N ILE A 48 13.57 -19.27 16.70
CA ILE A 48 14.94 -18.90 16.34
C ILE A 48 15.64 -18.22 17.52
N THR A 49 15.00 -17.24 18.16
CA THR A 49 15.58 -16.53 19.30
C THR A 49 15.84 -17.47 20.49
N LYS A 50 14.91 -18.40 20.78
CA LYS A 50 15.07 -19.37 21.89
C LYS A 50 16.27 -20.29 21.67
N GLU A 51 16.52 -20.70 20.43
CA GLU A 51 17.64 -21.59 20.07
C GLU A 51 18.97 -20.83 19.85
N GLY A 52 19.04 -19.56 20.28
CA GLY A 52 20.24 -18.71 20.18
C GLY A 52 20.51 -18.13 18.78
N GLY A 53 19.53 -18.24 17.88
CA GLY A 53 19.60 -17.73 16.53
C GLY A 53 19.49 -16.21 16.44
N LYS A 54 20.11 -15.64 15.41
CA LYS A 54 20.02 -14.22 15.07
C LYS A 54 19.18 -14.07 13.80
N LEU A 55 18.30 -13.07 13.73
CA LEU A 55 17.42 -12.88 12.57
C LEU A 55 17.33 -11.43 12.08
N ILE A 56 17.07 -11.28 10.78
CA ILE A 56 16.64 -10.04 10.14
C ILE A 56 15.52 -10.38 9.16
N CYS A 57 14.36 -9.75 9.30
CA CYS A 57 13.30 -9.85 8.29
C CYS A 57 12.54 -8.54 8.11
N VAL A 58 11.69 -8.49 7.08
CA VAL A 58 10.81 -7.34 6.84
C VAL A 58 9.59 -7.46 7.75
N LEU A 59 9.23 -6.37 8.44
CA LEU A 59 7.99 -6.34 9.20
C LEU A 59 6.78 -6.28 8.24
N PRO A 60 5.82 -7.22 8.31
CA PRO A 60 4.66 -7.25 7.42
C PRO A 60 3.80 -6.00 7.53
N LYS A 61 3.23 -5.54 6.40
CA LYS A 61 2.34 -4.36 6.35
C LYS A 61 1.09 -4.47 7.24
N THR A 62 0.68 -5.69 7.60
CA THR A 62 -0.48 -5.98 8.46
C THR A 62 -0.20 -5.79 9.95
N ARG A 63 1.07 -5.61 10.34
CA ARG A 63 1.47 -5.40 11.72
C ARG A 63 1.04 -4.02 12.21
N LYS A 64 0.56 -3.97 13.46
CA LYS A 64 0.04 -2.75 14.11
C LYS A 64 1.12 -1.66 14.24
N GLU A 65 2.37 -2.06 14.39
CA GLU A 65 3.53 -1.17 14.41
C GLU A 65 3.66 -0.32 13.14
N ILE A 66 3.21 -0.82 11.99
CA ILE A 66 3.17 -0.08 10.72
C ILE A 66 2.23 1.12 10.83
N ARG A 67 1.02 0.89 11.36
CA ARG A 67 0.04 1.96 11.54
C ARG A 67 0.52 2.98 12.56
N LEU A 68 1.05 2.52 13.69
CA LEU A 68 1.61 3.40 14.73
C LEU A 68 2.70 4.30 14.17
N PHE A 69 3.60 3.75 13.35
CA PHE A 69 4.66 4.54 12.74
C PHE A 69 4.12 5.51 11.68
N LYS A 70 3.18 5.07 10.83
CA LYS A 70 2.50 5.95 9.85
C LYS A 70 1.83 7.14 10.52
N ASP A 71 1.18 6.93 11.66
CA ASP A 71 0.52 7.99 12.42
C ASP A 71 1.56 8.90 13.10
N TRP A 72 2.65 8.34 13.64
CA TRP A 72 3.72 9.09 14.31
C TRP A 72 4.46 10.05 13.38
N ILE A 73 4.81 9.64 12.16
CA ILE A 73 5.52 10.49 11.19
C ILE A 73 4.70 11.67 10.65
N GLN A 74 3.38 11.72 10.90
CA GLN A 74 2.56 12.86 10.49
C GLN A 74 2.80 14.09 11.36
N SER A 75 3.15 13.87 12.63
CA SER A 75 3.32 14.94 13.63
C SER A 75 4.77 15.10 14.11
N HIS A 76 5.66 14.20 13.72
CA HIS A 76 7.07 14.19 14.11
C HIS A 76 7.97 14.28 12.89
N ASN A 77 9.11 14.95 13.05
CA ASN A 77 10.18 14.96 12.05
C ASN A 77 11.28 13.97 12.47
N PRO A 78 11.36 12.77 11.86
CA PRO A 78 12.34 11.77 12.29
C PRO A 78 13.76 12.20 11.91
N ALA A 79 14.70 12.02 12.84
CA ALA A 79 16.11 12.30 12.61
C ALA A 79 16.77 11.19 11.77
N TRP A 80 16.49 11.19 10.46
CA TRP A 80 17.01 10.21 9.51
C TRP A 80 18.54 10.23 9.40
N GLU A 81 19.19 9.13 9.76
CA GLU A 81 20.64 8.94 9.60
C GLU A 81 20.95 8.35 8.22
N GLU A 82 21.88 8.94 7.47
CA GLU A 82 22.33 8.37 6.19
C GLU A 82 23.14 7.09 6.43
N LEU A 83 22.60 5.95 6.01
CA LEU A 83 23.23 4.64 6.18
C LEU A 83 24.11 4.25 4.99
N LEU A 84 23.66 4.55 3.78
CA LEU A 84 24.30 4.09 2.55
C LEU A 84 24.00 5.02 1.38
N ARG A 85 25.03 5.36 0.62
CA ARG A 85 24.94 6.07 -0.65
C ARG A 85 25.64 5.25 -1.72
N LYS A 86 24.93 4.91 -2.78
CA LYS A 86 25.47 4.17 -3.93
C LYS A 86 25.07 4.85 -5.24
N PRO A 87 25.89 4.75 -6.30
CA PRO A 87 25.45 5.17 -7.62
C PRO A 87 24.22 4.35 -8.04
N GLY A 88 23.25 5.00 -8.65
CA GLY A 88 22.12 4.33 -9.27
C GLY A 88 22.57 3.51 -10.49
N TYR A 89 21.85 2.43 -10.75
CA TYR A 89 22.06 1.56 -11.90
C TYR A 89 20.82 1.59 -12.81
N GLY A 90 20.96 1.20 -14.08
CA GLY A 90 19.84 1.16 -15.02
C GLY A 90 19.21 2.54 -15.26
N GLU A 91 17.90 2.65 -15.05
CA GLU A 91 17.12 3.90 -15.21
C GLU A 91 17.57 5.02 -14.24
N SER A 92 18.22 4.66 -13.14
CA SER A 92 18.74 5.61 -12.13
C SER A 92 20.20 6.02 -12.38
N LYS A 93 20.78 5.67 -13.53
CA LYS A 93 22.19 5.99 -13.85
C LYS A 93 22.41 7.50 -13.84
N GLY A 94 23.40 7.95 -13.07
CA GLY A 94 23.71 9.38 -12.87
C GLY A 94 23.03 10.00 -11.63
N LYS A 95 22.11 9.29 -10.99
CA LYS A 95 21.58 9.63 -9.65
C LYS A 95 22.29 8.80 -8.56
N PHE A 96 22.16 9.22 -7.31
CA PHE A 96 22.55 8.43 -6.15
C PHE A 96 21.32 7.78 -5.50
N ASN A 97 21.41 6.47 -5.26
CA ASN A 97 20.49 5.74 -4.41
C ASN A 97 20.98 5.88 -2.96
N VAL A 98 20.24 6.66 -2.17
CA VAL A 98 20.55 6.96 -0.78
C VAL A 98 19.55 6.24 0.12
N TYR A 99 20.07 5.66 1.19
CA TYR A 99 19.32 4.99 2.22
C TYR A 99 19.53 5.70 3.53
N TRP A 100 18.43 6.06 4.17
CA TRP A 100 18.42 6.56 5.53
C TRP A 100 17.78 5.54 6.48
N GLY A 101 18.12 5.63 7.76
CA GLY A 101 17.53 4.79 8.78
C GLY A 101 17.28 5.53 10.07
N ILE A 102 16.28 5.06 10.80
CA ILE A 102 16.03 5.43 12.19
C ILE A 102 15.66 4.18 12.98
N GLU A 103 16.06 4.14 14.24
CA GLU A 103 15.53 3.15 15.16
C GLU A 103 14.11 3.52 15.58
N SER A 104 13.26 2.50 15.64
CA SER A 104 11.93 2.67 16.21
C SER A 104 12.05 2.98 17.70
N PRO A 105 11.41 4.05 18.21
CA PRO A 105 11.41 4.34 19.64
C PRO A 105 10.67 3.27 20.46
N ILE A 106 9.81 2.49 19.80
CA ILE A 106 9.05 1.39 20.41
C ILE A 106 9.49 0.08 19.75
N ALA A 107 9.82 -0.92 20.58
CA ALA A 107 10.11 -2.27 20.12
C ALA A 107 8.84 -2.97 19.60
N SER A 108 9.02 -4.03 18.82
CA SER A 108 7.90 -4.89 18.41
C SER A 108 7.19 -5.51 19.62
N SER A 109 6.00 -6.07 19.40
CA SER A 109 5.30 -6.80 20.46
C SER A 109 6.08 -8.00 21.04
N GLU A 110 7.05 -8.51 20.27
CA GLU A 110 7.97 -9.59 20.59
C GLU A 110 9.23 -9.09 21.32
N LYS A 111 9.33 -7.77 21.56
CA LYS A 111 10.48 -7.04 22.12
C LYS A 111 11.72 -7.03 21.20
N ASP A 112 11.54 -7.40 19.94
CA ASP A 112 12.56 -7.28 18.92
C ASP A 112 12.66 -5.83 18.42
N ARG A 113 13.87 -5.45 18.01
CA ARG A 113 14.22 -4.11 17.50
C ARG A 113 13.64 -3.91 16.11
N ILE A 114 13.05 -2.74 15.88
CA ILE A 114 12.54 -2.31 14.57
C ILE A 114 13.40 -1.16 14.06
N ILE A 115 13.80 -1.23 12.80
CA ILE A 115 14.54 -0.19 12.09
C ILE A 115 13.73 0.22 10.88
N TRP A 116 13.40 1.50 10.77
CA TRP A 116 12.72 2.05 9.62
C TRP A 116 13.78 2.53 8.63
N ILE A 117 13.71 2.03 7.40
CA ILE A 117 14.63 2.40 6.32
C ILE A 117 13.86 3.22 5.29
N LEU A 118 14.40 4.36 4.90
CA LEU A 118 13.92 5.18 3.80
C LEU A 118 14.87 5.03 2.60
N SER A 119 14.34 4.69 1.42
CA SER A 119 15.11 4.61 0.18
C SER A 119 14.67 5.69 -0.80
N SER A 120 15.62 6.48 -1.33
CA SER A 120 15.33 7.52 -2.33
C SER A 120 14.66 6.95 -3.59
N GLU A 121 15.20 5.86 -4.13
CA GLU A 121 14.69 5.17 -5.31
C GLU A 121 13.27 4.65 -5.09
N ARG A 122 13.03 4.03 -3.93
CA ARG A 122 11.71 3.50 -3.61
C ARG A 122 10.69 4.62 -3.39
N LYS A 123 11.14 5.75 -2.82
CA LYS A 123 10.30 6.95 -2.65
C LYS A 123 9.82 7.48 -4.00
N GLU A 124 10.73 7.65 -4.96
CA GLU A 124 10.38 8.06 -6.33
C GLU A 124 9.41 7.04 -6.97
N GLN A 125 9.67 5.74 -6.83
CA GLN A 125 8.82 4.68 -7.41
C GLN A 125 7.41 4.65 -6.80
N ASP A 126 7.30 4.78 -5.48
CA ASP A 126 6.02 4.80 -4.76
C ASP A 126 5.21 6.05 -5.16
N GLU A 127 5.86 7.21 -5.24
CA GLU A 127 5.26 8.46 -5.72
C GLU A 127 4.73 8.33 -7.16
N HIS A 128 5.56 7.86 -8.10
CA HIS A 128 5.15 7.67 -9.49
C HIS A 128 4.00 6.68 -9.62
N THR A 129 4.02 5.61 -8.81
CA THR A 129 2.95 4.62 -8.78
C THR A 129 1.64 5.23 -8.28
N ARG A 130 1.68 6.05 -7.22
CA ARG A 130 0.52 6.78 -6.71
C ARG A 130 -0.02 7.73 -7.77
N GLN A 131 0.82 8.61 -8.32
CA GLN A 131 0.41 9.58 -9.34
C GLN A 131 -0.21 8.90 -10.57
N ARG A 132 0.40 7.81 -11.05
CA ARG A 132 -0.11 7.04 -12.20
C ARG A 132 -1.50 6.46 -11.93
N ARG A 133 -1.72 5.90 -10.74
CA ARG A 133 -3.01 5.32 -10.34
C ARG A 133 -4.07 6.41 -10.20
N MET A 134 -3.76 7.51 -9.53
CA MET A 134 -4.67 8.66 -9.39
C MET A 134 -5.11 9.21 -10.75
N ARG A 135 -4.16 9.46 -11.67
CA ARG A 135 -4.47 9.95 -13.02
C ARG A 135 -5.43 9.01 -13.76
N LYS A 136 -5.18 7.69 -13.71
CA LYS A 136 -6.06 6.70 -14.34
C LYS A 136 -7.46 6.69 -13.73
N THR A 137 -7.56 6.79 -12.40
CA THR A 137 -8.84 6.88 -11.69
C THR A 137 -9.62 8.12 -12.09
N ILE A 138 -8.98 9.31 -12.12
CA ILE A 138 -9.63 10.57 -12.51
C ILE A 138 -10.23 10.46 -13.92
N VAL A 139 -9.45 9.98 -14.89
CA VAL A 139 -9.90 9.82 -16.28
C VAL A 139 -11.08 8.85 -16.37
N GLU A 140 -11.01 7.72 -15.66
CA GLU A 140 -12.08 6.71 -15.69
C GLU A 140 -13.35 7.18 -14.97
N LEU A 141 -13.22 7.93 -13.86
CA LEU A 141 -14.36 8.56 -13.19
C LEU A 141 -15.02 9.65 -14.05
N ALA A 142 -14.24 10.47 -14.76
CA ALA A 142 -14.79 11.47 -15.68
C ALA A 142 -15.61 10.79 -16.80
N CYS A 143 -15.04 9.75 -17.42
CA CYS A 143 -15.74 8.93 -18.42
C CYS A 143 -17.00 8.24 -17.86
N LEU A 144 -16.97 7.84 -16.58
CA LEU A 144 -18.14 7.27 -15.90
C LEU A 144 -19.22 8.32 -15.64
N LYS A 145 -18.83 9.53 -15.23
CA LYS A 145 -19.73 10.66 -14.95
C LYS A 145 -20.56 11.03 -16.18
N GLU A 146 -19.95 11.08 -17.37
CA GLU A 146 -20.67 11.33 -18.65
C GLU A 146 -21.73 10.29 -19.01
N LYS A 147 -21.60 9.07 -18.47
CA LYS A 147 -22.51 7.93 -18.67
C LYS A 147 -23.59 7.83 -17.58
N THR A 148 -23.48 8.59 -16.49
CA THR A 148 -24.52 8.65 -15.44
C THR A 148 -25.84 9.17 -16.00
N GLY A 149 -26.96 8.68 -15.48
CA GLY A 149 -28.30 9.01 -15.96
C GLY A 149 -28.69 8.39 -17.31
N LYS A 150 -27.77 7.68 -17.98
CA LYS A 150 -27.98 7.04 -19.29
C LYS A 150 -27.96 5.51 -19.18
N ARG A 151 -28.79 4.86 -20.02
CA ARG A 151 -28.85 3.40 -20.21
C ARG A 151 -28.84 2.58 -18.91
N ARG A 152 -27.68 2.03 -18.52
CA ARG A 152 -27.46 1.05 -17.42
C ARG A 152 -26.93 1.68 -16.12
N LEU A 153 -26.81 3.01 -16.04
CA LEU A 153 -26.36 3.74 -14.84
C LEU A 153 -27.45 4.72 -14.41
N LYS A 154 -28.61 4.18 -14.02
CA LYS A 154 -29.79 4.97 -13.64
C LYS A 154 -30.10 4.90 -12.16
N THR A 155 -29.71 3.81 -11.50
CA THR A 155 -29.98 3.60 -10.07
C THR A 155 -28.73 3.90 -9.25
N GLU A 156 -28.95 4.28 -7.99
CA GLU A 156 -27.89 4.44 -6.99
C GLU A 156 -26.96 3.22 -6.96
N GLU A 157 -27.52 2.00 -6.86
CA GLU A 157 -26.72 0.77 -6.74
C GLU A 157 -25.81 0.54 -7.95
N GLN A 158 -26.30 0.85 -9.16
CA GLN A 158 -25.52 0.71 -10.39
C GLN A 158 -24.33 1.67 -10.41
N ILE A 159 -24.56 2.93 -10.02
CA ILE A 159 -23.52 3.95 -9.98
C ILE A 159 -22.50 3.61 -8.88
N ARG A 160 -22.96 3.28 -7.67
CA ARG A 160 -22.10 2.87 -6.55
C ARG A 160 -21.21 1.69 -6.95
N LYS A 161 -21.79 0.63 -7.54
CA LYS A 161 -21.02 -0.54 -7.99
C LYS A 161 -19.97 -0.16 -9.05
N ALA A 162 -20.32 0.71 -10.00
CA ALA A 162 -19.40 1.16 -11.04
C ALA A 162 -18.25 1.99 -10.46
N VAL A 163 -18.53 2.95 -9.58
CA VAL A 163 -17.52 3.78 -8.90
C VAL A 163 -16.59 2.91 -8.06
N THR A 164 -17.13 2.02 -7.22
CA THR A 164 -16.33 1.07 -6.44
C THR A 164 -15.47 0.16 -7.32
N ALA A 165 -15.95 -0.25 -8.49
CA ALA A 165 -15.16 -1.06 -9.42
C ALA A 165 -13.96 -0.28 -9.99
N VAL A 166 -14.13 1.02 -10.30
CA VAL A 166 -13.02 1.89 -10.74
C VAL A 166 -11.98 2.02 -9.62
N PHE A 167 -12.41 2.27 -8.38
CA PHE A 167 -11.48 2.38 -7.25
C PHE A 167 -10.72 1.08 -6.96
N LYS A 168 -11.40 -0.08 -7.01
CA LYS A 168 -10.78 -1.40 -6.83
C LYS A 168 -9.77 -1.71 -7.95
N LYS A 169 -10.10 -1.40 -9.20
CA LYS A 169 -9.24 -1.61 -10.37
C LYS A 169 -7.91 -0.87 -10.24
N HIS A 170 -7.93 0.38 -9.79
CA HIS A 170 -6.73 1.21 -9.66
C HIS A 170 -6.12 1.21 -8.26
N LYS A 171 -6.74 0.55 -7.27
CA LYS A 171 -6.32 0.53 -5.86
C LYS A 171 -6.11 1.95 -5.31
N SER A 172 -7.13 2.80 -5.50
CA SER A 172 -7.03 4.24 -5.23
C SER A 172 -8.13 4.78 -4.32
N GLU A 173 -9.00 3.91 -3.78
CA GLU A 173 -10.15 4.28 -2.94
C GLU A 173 -9.77 5.23 -1.78
N ALA A 174 -8.61 5.01 -1.15
CA ALA A 174 -8.17 5.82 -0.02
C ALA A 174 -7.82 7.29 -0.36
N TRP A 175 -7.70 7.64 -1.64
CA TRP A 175 -7.28 8.98 -2.09
C TRP A 175 -8.43 9.82 -2.65
N PHE A 176 -9.66 9.31 -2.62
CA PHE A 176 -10.82 10.00 -3.15
C PHE A 176 -11.96 9.97 -2.14
N ASP A 177 -12.56 11.13 -1.91
CA ASP A 177 -13.86 11.25 -1.27
C ASP A 177 -14.91 11.33 -2.38
N TRP A 178 -16.03 10.64 -2.23
CA TRP A 178 -17.06 10.63 -3.26
C TRP A 178 -18.45 10.44 -2.67
N ASP A 179 -19.43 11.09 -3.29
CA ASP A 179 -20.82 11.09 -2.86
C ASP A 179 -21.76 10.95 -4.05
N LEU A 180 -22.94 10.36 -3.80
CA LEU A 180 -24.02 10.29 -4.77
C LEU A 180 -24.85 11.57 -4.69
N ILE A 181 -25.25 12.07 -5.86
CA ILE A 181 -26.07 13.28 -5.97
C ILE A 181 -27.30 12.94 -6.80
N VAL A 182 -28.46 13.45 -6.37
CA VAL A 182 -29.71 13.40 -7.12
C VAL A 182 -29.90 14.73 -7.82
N ASN A 183 -29.93 14.72 -9.14
CA ASN A 183 -30.28 15.88 -9.94
C ASN A 183 -31.73 15.77 -10.41
N GLU A 184 -32.50 16.82 -10.25
CA GLU A 184 -33.84 16.92 -10.82
C GLU A 184 -33.76 17.57 -12.21
N VAL A 185 -34.25 16.86 -13.22
CA VAL A 185 -34.31 17.37 -14.59
C VAL A 185 -35.76 17.52 -14.99
N GLU A 186 -36.16 18.76 -15.30
CA GLU A 186 -37.46 19.05 -15.89
C GLU A 186 -37.44 18.67 -17.37
N LEU A 187 -38.35 17.78 -17.76
CA LEU A 187 -38.54 17.37 -19.14
C LEU A 187 -39.90 17.88 -19.61
N ILE A 188 -39.93 18.51 -20.78
CA ILE A 188 -41.17 18.88 -21.45
C ILE A 188 -41.56 17.74 -22.38
N LYS A 189 -42.71 17.11 -22.15
CA LYS A 189 -43.21 16.00 -22.96
C LYS A 189 -44.59 16.34 -23.51
N GLN A 190 -44.86 15.95 -24.76
CA GLN A 190 -46.20 15.99 -25.32
C GLN A 190 -47.16 15.08 -24.51
N GLU A 191 -48.32 15.61 -24.17
CA GLU A 191 -49.32 14.93 -23.34
C GLU A 191 -50.01 13.77 -24.08
N GLY A 192 -50.35 13.96 -25.34
CA GLY A 192 -51.05 12.98 -26.19
C GLY A 192 -50.13 12.05 -27.00
N ARG A 193 -50.69 10.91 -27.46
CA ARG A 193 -50.03 10.02 -28.44
C ARG A 193 -50.24 10.56 -29.86
N GLY A 194 -49.17 10.77 -30.63
CA GLY A 194 -49.26 11.19 -32.04
C GLY A 194 -48.09 12.06 -32.49
N ARG A 195 -48.08 12.47 -33.77
CA ARG A 195 -47.09 13.42 -34.33
C ARG A 195 -47.47 14.85 -33.92
N PRO A 196 -46.53 15.75 -33.57
CA PRO A 196 -46.86 17.10 -33.11
C PRO A 196 -47.67 17.88 -34.14
N GLY A 197 -48.81 18.46 -33.71
CA GLY A 197 -49.68 19.34 -34.49
C GLY A 197 -49.88 20.71 -33.82
N LYS A 198 -50.68 21.60 -34.43
CA LYS A 198 -50.89 22.99 -33.94
C LYS A 198 -51.49 23.10 -32.52
N ASN A 199 -52.23 22.10 -32.04
CA ASN A 199 -52.84 22.07 -30.70
C ASN A 199 -52.16 21.06 -29.76
N THR A 200 -50.84 20.93 -29.85
CA THR A 200 -50.10 19.98 -29.00
C THR A 200 -49.87 20.59 -27.62
N GLU A 201 -50.51 20.03 -26.60
CA GLU A 201 -50.27 20.38 -25.20
C GLU A 201 -49.03 19.63 -24.68
N TYR A 202 -48.19 20.38 -23.96
CA TYR A 202 -46.94 19.92 -23.40
C TYR A 202 -47.01 19.96 -21.88
N ILE A 203 -46.73 18.82 -21.24
CA ILE A 203 -46.63 18.68 -19.79
C ILE A 203 -45.17 18.78 -19.34
N ARG A 204 -44.95 19.41 -18.18
CA ARG A 204 -43.66 19.37 -17.48
C ARG A 204 -43.63 18.12 -16.60
N VAL A 205 -42.61 17.29 -16.77
CA VAL A 205 -42.37 16.09 -15.99
C VAL A 205 -41.00 16.22 -15.33
N THR A 206 -40.97 16.30 -13.99
CA THR A 206 -39.73 16.28 -13.23
C THR A 206 -39.22 14.85 -13.12
N LYS A 207 -37.96 14.62 -13.47
CA LYS A 207 -37.31 13.31 -13.37
C LYS A 207 -36.04 13.41 -12.54
N GLN A 208 -35.94 12.54 -11.54
CA GLN A 208 -34.72 12.38 -10.76
C GLN A 208 -33.70 11.55 -11.54
N ILE A 209 -32.48 12.07 -11.64
CA ILE A 209 -31.34 11.45 -12.27
C ILE A 209 -30.21 11.36 -11.25
N TRP A 210 -29.78 10.14 -10.95
CA TRP A 210 -28.65 9.90 -10.07
C TRP A 210 -27.33 10.17 -10.80
N THR A 211 -26.42 10.87 -10.13
CA THR A 211 -25.04 11.09 -10.52
C THR A 211 -24.12 10.98 -9.30
N PHE A 212 -22.83 11.29 -9.46
CA PHE A 212 -21.88 11.31 -8.36
C PHE A 212 -20.87 12.46 -8.51
N GLU A 213 -20.31 12.87 -7.39
CA GLU A 213 -19.12 13.71 -7.30
C GLU A 213 -17.99 12.96 -6.63
N ALA A 214 -16.78 13.20 -7.08
CA ALA A 214 -15.57 12.63 -6.52
C ALA A 214 -14.50 13.72 -6.49
N SER A 215 -13.89 13.92 -5.34
CA SER A 215 -12.82 14.87 -5.10
C SER A 215 -11.59 14.14 -4.56
N LEU A 216 -10.43 14.80 -4.65
CA LEU A 216 -9.19 14.26 -4.08
C LEU A 216 -9.18 14.49 -2.57
N ASN A 217 -8.80 13.45 -1.82
CA ASN A 217 -8.54 13.56 -0.40
C ASN A 217 -7.06 13.90 -0.18
N ASP A 218 -6.73 15.19 -0.21
CA ASP A 218 -5.35 15.68 -0.10
C ASP A 218 -4.68 15.24 1.20
N THR A 219 -5.41 15.19 2.30
CA THR A 219 -4.91 14.72 3.60
C THR A 219 -4.41 13.28 3.53
N LYS A 220 -5.17 12.37 2.89
CA LYS A 220 -4.76 10.97 2.72
C LYS A 220 -3.59 10.83 1.74
N ILE A 221 -3.57 11.64 0.68
CA ILE A 221 -2.48 11.67 -0.29
C ILE A 221 -1.17 12.10 0.38
N GLN A 222 -1.20 13.18 1.16
CA GLN A 222 -0.04 13.66 1.92
C GLN A 222 0.42 12.64 2.95
N SER A 223 -0.52 12.01 3.65
CA SER A 223 -0.19 10.98 4.66
C SER A 223 0.52 9.77 4.05
N ASP A 224 0.05 9.27 2.90
CA ASP A 224 0.74 8.19 2.19
C ASP A 224 2.06 8.65 1.59
N ALA A 225 2.13 9.89 1.07
CA ALA A 225 3.36 10.47 0.53
C ALA A 225 4.47 10.59 1.58
N ALA A 226 4.13 10.90 2.83
CA ALA A 226 5.07 10.94 3.95
C ALA A 226 5.70 9.56 4.24
N TYR A 227 5.01 8.46 3.88
CA TYR A 227 5.47 7.09 4.07
C TYR A 227 6.17 6.50 2.83
N ASP A 228 6.22 7.23 1.71
CA ASP A 228 6.82 6.73 0.47
C ASP A 228 8.29 6.32 0.67
N GLY A 229 8.66 5.18 0.11
CA GLY A 229 10.03 4.67 0.18
C GLY A 229 10.42 4.10 1.54
N ILE A 230 9.56 4.17 2.55
CA ILE A 230 9.82 3.62 3.89
C ILE A 230 9.49 2.13 3.93
N PHE A 231 10.43 1.35 4.48
CA PHE A 231 10.18 -0.04 4.82
C PHE A 231 10.85 -0.44 6.15
N PRO A 232 10.16 -1.22 6.99
CA PRO A 232 10.69 -1.70 8.26
C PRO A 232 11.48 -2.99 8.13
N LEU A 233 12.58 -3.06 8.86
CA LEU A 233 13.30 -4.29 9.19
C LEU A 233 13.15 -4.57 10.69
N ILE A 234 13.01 -5.83 11.05
CA ILE A 234 12.93 -6.30 12.43
C ILE A 234 14.09 -7.27 12.70
N THR A 235 14.70 -7.16 13.88
CA THR A 235 15.83 -7.99 14.29
C THR A 235 15.85 -8.21 15.81
N ASN A 236 16.28 -9.39 16.24
CA ASN A 236 16.50 -9.70 17.65
C ASN A 236 17.91 -9.32 18.14
N ILE A 237 18.73 -8.69 17.28
CA ILE A 237 20.12 -8.32 17.57
C ILE A 237 20.17 -6.87 18.07
N SER A 238 20.85 -6.65 19.20
CA SER A 238 20.98 -5.31 19.78
C SER A 238 21.82 -4.37 18.91
N SER A 239 21.56 -3.07 19.02
CA SER A 239 22.26 -2.01 18.27
C SER A 239 23.77 -2.01 18.50
N LYS A 240 24.22 -2.43 19.70
CA LYS A 240 25.64 -2.58 20.05
C LYS A 240 26.37 -3.59 19.15
N TYR A 241 25.72 -4.69 18.79
CA TYR A 241 26.34 -5.75 17.97
C TYR A 241 26.05 -5.59 16.48
N LEU A 242 24.91 -4.98 16.12
CA LEU A 242 24.54 -4.78 14.73
C LEU A 242 23.94 -3.38 14.49
N PRO A 243 24.76 -2.39 14.11
CA PRO A 243 24.29 -1.06 13.74
C PRO A 243 23.31 -1.07 12.56
N MET A 244 22.49 -0.02 12.43
CA MET A 244 21.45 0.08 11.37
C MET A 244 22.01 -0.15 9.96
N LYS A 245 23.16 0.46 9.67
CA LYS A 245 23.86 0.30 8.38
C LYS A 245 24.18 -1.17 8.09
N SER A 246 24.65 -1.92 9.08
CA SER A 246 24.99 -3.34 8.94
C SER A 246 23.75 -4.21 8.75
N VAL A 247 22.63 -3.86 9.40
CA VAL A 247 21.33 -4.53 9.16
C VAL A 247 20.91 -4.35 7.70
N LEU A 248 20.94 -3.11 7.21
CA LEU A 248 20.58 -2.80 5.83
C LEU A 248 21.48 -3.54 4.82
N LEU A 249 22.80 -3.54 5.07
CA LEU A 249 23.75 -4.22 4.20
C LEU A 249 23.46 -5.72 4.15
N LYS A 250 23.32 -6.40 5.29
CA LYS A 250 23.03 -7.85 5.35
C LYS A 250 21.69 -8.24 4.76
N TYR A 251 20.70 -7.34 4.82
CA TYR A 251 19.39 -7.61 4.22
C TYR A 251 19.41 -7.49 2.70
N LYS A 252 20.17 -6.53 2.16
CA LYS A 252 20.11 -6.16 0.74
C LYS A 252 21.25 -6.75 -0.11
N TYR A 253 22.38 -7.12 0.50
CA TYR A 253 23.60 -7.58 -0.17
C TYR A 253 24.21 -8.77 0.59
#